data_AF-A0A942KVG3-F1
#
_entry.id   AF-A0A942KVG3-F1
#
_cell.length_a   1.000
_cell.length_b   1.000
_cell.length_c   1.000
_cell.angle_alpha   90.00
_cell.angle_beta   90.00
_cell.angle_gamma   90.00
#
_symmetry.space_group_name_H-M   'P 1'
#
loop_
_entity.id
_entity.type
_entity.pdbx_description
1 polymer ?
#
loop_
_entity_poly.entity_id
_entity_poly.type
_entity_poly.pdbx_seq_one_letter_code
_entity_poly.pdbx_strand_id
1 'polypeptide(L)'
;MKVKGICRDIVEQVVQRTKELSQGRNVGSIGFIDEEGYLSSMTEPVDGGLGGIPFRSLLGQVADMAEKSIVEGLIQIPENAVFIITRPGKTGLITDVSAVDFFGIPIVCVGVKAEGIAGVGIVYPKAEFFDLATEAEELNLATLETKTMDAEKDVLRRSHQLELRYLEVGEELPVVDRKMQPYEQHRRQGEKMPRKDIQSIHARMAESLVNRSVEIGQGREVAAIGLVDDNGMVSPWGEIIAGGIGFVPARLMASSAFNITGKSLRSIYSKHMDPRAVIVHTHPGGSGVMHIGDAGAGPASWGRPIVAIGHDKNGEIRGATVLEPTASLFKLADEEEKLNLQFFSADTPEEEASIRNRKLGIAQDYTGLCKTIEIK
;
A
#
# COMPACT_ATOMS: atom_id res chain seq x y z
N MET A 1 -15.49 -0.91 17.25
CA MET A 1 -16.78 -0.21 17.45
C MET A 1 -17.66 -0.47 16.24
N LYS A 2 -18.95 -0.79 16.39
CA LYS A 2 -19.87 -0.94 15.25
C LYS A 2 -20.47 0.42 14.91
N VAL A 3 -20.39 0.83 13.64
CA VAL A 3 -20.97 2.08 13.12
C VAL A 3 -22.47 1.85 12.89
N LYS A 4 -23.31 2.68 13.50
CA LYS A 4 -24.78 2.62 13.40
C LYS A 4 -25.32 3.28 12.14
N GLY A 5 -24.59 4.27 11.60
CA GLY A 5 -24.96 5.01 10.41
C GLY A 5 -23.98 6.16 10.14
N ILE A 6 -24.13 6.80 8.99
CA ILE A 6 -23.35 7.96 8.54
C ILE A 6 -24.24 9.18 8.36
N CYS A 7 -23.80 10.34 8.83
CA CYS A 7 -24.52 11.60 8.60
C CYS A 7 -24.67 11.89 7.11
N ARG A 8 -25.87 12.29 6.69
CA ARG A 8 -26.16 12.65 5.29
C ARG A 8 -25.21 13.72 4.75
N ASP A 9 -24.93 14.76 5.52
CA ASP A 9 -24.05 15.87 5.14
C ASP A 9 -22.65 15.37 4.71
N ILE A 10 -22.10 14.36 5.40
CA ILE A 10 -20.81 13.75 5.06
C ILE A 10 -20.88 13.08 3.68
N VAL A 11 -21.93 12.30 3.44
CA VAL A 11 -22.15 11.59 2.17
C VAL A 11 -22.32 12.61 1.05
N GLU A 12 -23.17 13.62 1.25
CA GLU A 12 -23.42 14.67 0.27
C GLU A 12 -22.15 15.46 -0.06
N GLN A 13 -21.34 15.82 0.94
CA GLN A 13 -20.09 16.54 0.73
C GLN A 13 -19.10 15.74 -0.14
N VAL A 14 -18.89 14.45 0.14
CA VAL A 14 -17.96 13.63 -0.66
C VAL A 14 -18.51 13.32 -2.06
N VAL A 15 -19.82 13.13 -2.21
CA VAL A 15 -20.47 12.94 -3.51
C VAL A 15 -20.41 14.20 -4.35
N GLN A 16 -20.69 15.36 -3.75
CA GLN A 16 -20.61 16.65 -4.43
C GLN A 16 -19.18 16.91 -4.90
N ARG A 17 -18.18 16.69 -4.03
CA ARG A 17 -16.78 16.81 -4.43
C ARG A 17 -16.42 15.85 -5.58
N THR A 18 -16.91 14.62 -5.54
CA THR A 18 -16.70 13.63 -6.62
C THR A 18 -17.28 14.11 -7.95
N LYS A 19 -18.47 14.73 -7.94
CA LYS A 19 -19.08 15.32 -9.14
C LYS A 19 -18.26 16.49 -9.68
N GLU A 20 -17.74 17.34 -8.80
CA GLU A 20 -16.86 18.46 -9.18
C GLU A 20 -15.57 17.99 -9.85
N LEU A 21 -14.93 16.92 -9.34
CA LEU A 21 -13.74 16.36 -9.96
C LEU A 21 -14.00 15.77 -11.34
N SER A 22 -15.21 15.25 -11.56
CA SER A 22 -15.60 14.56 -12.80
C SER A 22 -14.63 13.39 -13.14
N GLN A 23 -14.71 12.86 -14.37
CA GLN A 23 -13.75 11.89 -14.92
C GLN A 23 -13.59 10.57 -14.14
N GLY A 24 -14.56 10.22 -13.30
CA GLY A 24 -14.53 8.96 -12.54
C GLY A 24 -13.49 8.95 -11.41
N ARG A 25 -13.04 10.11 -10.93
CA ARG A 25 -12.06 10.23 -9.83
C ARG A 25 -12.72 10.01 -8.46
N ASN A 26 -12.06 9.21 -7.62
CA ASN A 26 -12.50 8.97 -6.24
C ASN A 26 -12.21 10.21 -5.36
N VAL A 27 -12.91 10.32 -4.24
CA VAL A 27 -12.64 11.24 -3.13
C VAL A 27 -12.48 10.41 -1.87
N GLY A 28 -11.47 10.72 -1.06
CA GLY A 28 -11.18 10.07 0.21
C GLY A 28 -11.29 11.03 1.38
N SER A 29 -11.71 10.55 2.55
CA SER A 29 -11.66 11.31 3.81
C SER A 29 -11.55 10.37 5.01
N ILE A 30 -11.05 10.87 6.14
CA ILE A 30 -11.09 10.15 7.41
C ILE A 30 -12.28 10.67 8.21
N GLY A 31 -13.26 9.80 8.45
CA GLY A 31 -14.41 10.09 9.30
C GLY A 31 -14.21 9.60 10.74
N PHE A 32 -14.96 10.18 11.68
CA PHE A 32 -14.88 9.83 13.09
C PHE A 32 -16.24 9.45 13.67
N ILE A 33 -16.24 8.36 14.43
CA ILE A 33 -17.41 7.83 15.12
C ILE A 33 -17.57 8.59 16.45
N ASP A 34 -18.77 9.10 16.71
CA ASP A 34 -19.15 9.72 17.98
C ASP A 34 -19.47 8.69 19.08
N GLU A 35 -19.71 9.18 20.30
CA GLU A 35 -20.06 8.35 21.46
C GLU A 35 -21.36 7.57 21.27
N GLU A 36 -22.25 8.06 20.40
CA GLU A 36 -23.50 7.39 20.07
C GLU A 36 -23.32 6.27 19.01
N GLY A 37 -22.15 6.18 18.38
CA GLY A 37 -21.81 5.18 17.38
C GLY A 37 -22.11 5.62 15.93
N TYR A 38 -22.29 6.91 15.67
CA TYR A 38 -22.52 7.45 14.32
C TYR A 38 -21.28 8.12 13.76
N LEU A 39 -21.07 7.97 12.45
CA LEU A 39 -20.04 8.71 11.74
C LEU A 39 -20.53 10.14 11.53
N SER A 40 -20.07 11.06 12.39
CA SER A 40 -20.67 12.40 12.55
C SER A 40 -19.74 13.56 12.22
N SER A 41 -18.45 13.31 12.02
CA SER A 41 -17.48 14.29 11.52
C SER A 41 -16.50 13.63 10.56
N MET A 42 -15.82 14.43 9.73
CA MET A 42 -14.77 13.97 8.84
C MET A 42 -13.72 15.05 8.59
N THR A 43 -12.53 14.64 8.18
CA THR A 43 -11.49 15.54 7.68
C THR A 43 -11.91 16.19 6.37
N GLU A 44 -11.15 17.21 5.94
CA GLU A 44 -11.28 17.74 4.59
C GLU A 44 -11.14 16.62 3.53
N PRO A 45 -12.00 16.62 2.49
CA PRO A 45 -11.89 15.65 1.41
C PRO A 45 -10.56 15.77 0.66
N VAL A 46 -9.98 14.62 0.33
CA VAL A 46 -8.77 14.49 -0.47
C VAL A 46 -9.14 13.89 -1.83
N ASP A 47 -8.80 14.62 -2.88
CA ASP A 47 -9.09 14.21 -4.26
C ASP A 47 -8.24 13.01 -4.67
N GLY A 48 -8.80 12.10 -5.48
CA GLY A 48 -8.06 11.02 -6.10
C GLY A 48 -7.21 11.51 -7.28
N GLY A 49 -5.96 11.04 -7.36
CA GLY A 49 -5.05 11.26 -8.48
C GLY A 49 -4.97 10.05 -9.42
N LEU A 50 -3.94 10.04 -10.29
CA LEU A 50 -3.72 8.97 -11.28
C LEU A 50 -3.59 7.57 -10.65
N GLY A 51 -3.07 7.49 -9.42
CA GLY A 51 -2.91 6.25 -8.65
C GLY A 51 -4.05 5.95 -7.67
N GLY A 52 -5.17 6.67 -7.74
CA GLY A 52 -6.24 6.60 -6.73
C GLY A 52 -6.06 7.62 -5.62
N ILE A 53 -6.51 7.32 -4.40
CA ILE A 53 -6.43 8.25 -3.27
C ILE A 53 -4.97 8.40 -2.82
N PRO A 54 -4.40 9.63 -2.82
CA PRO A 54 -3.05 9.87 -2.32
C PRO A 54 -3.00 9.67 -0.80
N PHE A 55 -2.43 8.55 -0.36
CA PHE A 55 -2.46 8.14 1.04
C PHE A 55 -1.66 9.06 1.95
N ARG A 56 -0.54 9.63 1.52
CA ARG A 56 0.23 10.56 2.35
C ARG A 56 -0.56 11.85 2.58
N SER A 57 -1.23 12.34 1.54
CA SER A 57 -2.15 13.49 1.62
C SER A 57 -3.37 13.23 2.51
N LEU A 58 -3.97 12.02 2.42
CA LEU A 58 -5.06 11.58 3.28
C LEU A 58 -4.63 11.49 4.76
N LEU A 59 -3.51 10.83 5.04
CA LEU A 59 -2.97 10.69 6.39
C LEU A 59 -2.51 12.03 6.97
N GLY A 60 -2.05 12.96 6.12
CA GLY A 60 -1.71 14.33 6.48
C GLY A 60 -2.86 15.14 7.11
N GLN A 61 -4.10 14.67 6.97
CA GLN A 61 -5.26 15.28 7.64
C GLN A 61 -5.34 14.96 9.14
N VAL A 62 -4.72 13.86 9.58
CA VAL A 62 -4.79 13.35 10.97
C VAL A 62 -3.41 13.17 11.62
N ALA A 63 -2.35 13.17 10.82
CA ALA A 63 -0.98 12.93 11.26
C ALA A 63 -0.02 13.93 10.59
N ASP A 64 1.09 14.24 11.27
CA ASP A 64 2.23 14.86 10.60
C ASP A 64 2.98 13.81 9.78
N MET A 65 2.96 13.95 8.45
CA MET A 65 3.58 13.01 7.50
C MET A 65 4.99 13.41 7.07
N ALA A 66 5.51 14.54 7.56
CA ALA A 66 6.83 15.01 7.23
C ALA A 66 7.89 13.96 7.62
N GLU A 67 8.65 13.52 6.63
CA GLU A 67 9.68 12.49 6.77
C GLU A 67 9.18 11.18 7.39
N LYS A 68 7.92 10.79 7.17
CA LYS A 68 7.35 9.53 7.66
C LYS A 68 6.85 8.68 6.51
N SER A 69 6.95 7.36 6.67
CA SER A 69 6.32 6.35 5.83
C SER A 69 4.80 6.27 6.05
N ILE A 70 4.10 5.56 5.16
CA ILE A 70 2.66 5.37 5.28
C ILE A 70 2.31 4.64 6.58
N VAL A 71 3.05 3.60 6.98
CA VAL A 71 2.79 2.86 8.22
C VAL A 71 2.96 3.73 9.47
N GLU A 72 3.94 4.63 9.49
CA GLU A 72 4.11 5.63 10.55
C GLU A 72 2.93 6.62 10.61
N GLY A 73 2.30 6.94 9.48
CA GLY A 73 1.04 7.68 9.43
C GLY A 73 -0.15 6.85 9.93
N LEU A 74 -0.25 5.59 9.50
CA LEU A 74 -1.34 4.68 9.88
C LEU A 74 -1.42 4.47 11.39
N ILE A 75 -0.29 4.33 12.09
CA ILE A 75 -0.29 4.15 13.56
C ILE A 75 -0.86 5.36 14.31
N GLN A 76 -0.87 6.54 13.70
CA GLN A 76 -1.38 7.76 14.31
C GLN A 76 -2.90 7.92 14.14
N ILE A 77 -3.54 7.12 13.27
CA ILE A 77 -5.00 7.17 13.08
C ILE A 77 -5.73 6.83 14.39
N PRO A 78 -6.67 7.68 14.86
CA PRO A 78 -7.49 7.42 16.04
C PRO A 78 -8.29 6.11 15.97
N GLU A 79 -8.59 5.51 17.12
CA GLU A 79 -9.32 4.23 17.18
C GLU A 79 -10.78 4.33 16.72
N ASN A 80 -11.38 5.51 16.80
CA ASN A 80 -12.74 5.79 16.32
C ASN A 80 -12.79 6.24 14.85
N ALA A 81 -11.69 6.12 14.11
CA ALA A 81 -11.61 6.55 12.73
C ALA A 81 -12.18 5.50 11.75
N VAL A 82 -12.68 5.98 10.62
CA VAL A 82 -13.20 5.22 9.49
C VAL A 82 -12.66 5.84 8.21
N PHE A 83 -12.19 5.04 7.26
CA PHE A 83 -11.82 5.56 5.95
C PHE A 83 -13.06 5.64 5.06
N ILE A 84 -13.40 6.84 4.59
CA ILE A 84 -14.50 7.06 3.65
C ILE A 84 -13.90 7.23 2.26
N ILE A 85 -14.41 6.49 1.28
CA ILE A 85 -14.00 6.61 -0.12
C ILE A 85 -15.21 6.59 -1.05
N THR A 86 -15.25 7.49 -2.03
CA THR A 86 -16.26 7.43 -3.09
C THR A 86 -15.86 6.45 -4.18
N ARG A 87 -16.86 5.84 -4.82
CA ARG A 87 -16.71 4.89 -5.93
C ARG A 87 -17.58 5.37 -7.10
N PRO A 88 -17.06 6.26 -7.97
CA PRO A 88 -17.74 6.71 -9.18
C PRO A 88 -18.10 5.53 -10.08
N GLY A 89 -19.31 5.54 -10.62
CA GLY A 89 -19.83 4.48 -11.46
C GLY A 89 -20.28 3.21 -10.70
N LYS A 90 -20.23 3.20 -9.36
CA LYS A 90 -20.61 2.06 -8.51
C LYS A 90 -21.74 2.42 -7.52
N THR A 91 -22.33 1.41 -6.90
CA THR A 91 -23.45 1.54 -5.95
C THR A 91 -23.02 1.62 -4.48
N GLY A 92 -21.72 1.59 -4.20
CA GLY A 92 -21.18 1.50 -2.83
C GLY A 92 -20.84 0.07 -2.42
N LEU A 93 -21.11 -0.91 -3.28
CA LEU A 93 -20.69 -2.30 -3.11
C LEU A 93 -19.17 -2.39 -2.93
N ILE A 94 -18.76 -3.17 -1.94
CA ILE A 94 -17.36 -3.49 -1.65
C ILE A 94 -17.07 -4.84 -2.29
N THR A 95 -16.02 -4.90 -3.11
CA THR A 95 -15.70 -6.09 -3.94
C THR A 95 -14.28 -6.60 -3.72
N ASP A 96 -13.63 -6.13 -2.66
CA ASP A 96 -12.30 -6.56 -2.24
C ASP A 96 -12.08 -6.21 -0.76
N VAL A 97 -11.04 -6.79 -0.16
CA VAL A 97 -10.66 -6.57 1.25
C VAL A 97 -9.34 -5.81 1.39
N SER A 98 -8.81 -5.27 0.29
CA SER A 98 -7.46 -4.68 0.26
C SER A 98 -7.34 -3.45 1.17
N ALA A 99 -8.32 -2.54 1.12
CA ALA A 99 -8.31 -1.33 1.92
C ALA A 99 -8.47 -1.64 3.42
N VAL A 100 -9.36 -2.58 3.78
CA VAL A 100 -9.57 -2.94 5.19
C VAL A 100 -8.34 -3.64 5.77
N ASP A 101 -7.66 -4.45 4.96
CA ASP A 101 -6.39 -5.05 5.32
C ASP A 101 -5.25 -4.02 5.47
N PHE A 102 -5.15 -3.10 4.52
CA PHE A 102 -4.09 -2.08 4.53
C PHE A 102 -4.20 -1.14 5.74
N PHE A 103 -5.38 -0.54 5.94
CA PHE A 103 -5.59 0.46 6.99
C PHE A 103 -5.88 -0.16 8.36
N GLY A 104 -6.41 -1.39 8.41
CA GLY A 104 -6.81 -2.03 9.67
C GLY A 104 -7.93 -1.29 10.43
N ILE A 105 -8.75 -0.48 9.73
CA ILE A 105 -9.91 0.25 10.27
C ILE A 105 -11.13 0.01 9.37
N PRO A 106 -12.36 0.34 9.80
CA PRO A 106 -13.52 0.22 8.93
C PRO A 106 -13.41 1.10 7.69
N ILE A 107 -13.89 0.59 6.55
CA ILE A 107 -13.89 1.30 5.27
C ILE A 107 -15.33 1.51 4.82
N VAL A 108 -15.71 2.74 4.54
CA VAL A 108 -17.01 3.14 4.01
C VAL A 108 -16.87 3.48 2.54
N CYS A 109 -17.60 2.76 1.68
CA CYS A 109 -17.66 3.00 0.25
C CYS A 109 -18.95 3.72 -0.12
N VAL A 110 -18.84 4.95 -0.61
CA VAL A 110 -19.98 5.74 -1.10
C VAL A 110 -20.09 5.60 -2.62
N GLY A 111 -21.16 4.95 -3.07
CA GLY A 111 -21.45 4.81 -4.51
C GLY A 111 -21.93 6.11 -5.12
N VAL A 112 -21.34 6.49 -6.26
CA VAL A 112 -21.73 7.70 -7.00
C VAL A 112 -22.15 7.31 -8.42
N LYS A 113 -23.40 7.57 -8.77
CA LYS A 113 -23.98 7.42 -10.12
C LYS A 113 -24.40 8.78 -10.67
N ALA A 114 -24.91 8.81 -11.90
CA ALA A 114 -25.31 10.06 -12.56
C ALA A 114 -26.34 10.85 -11.74
N GLU A 115 -27.23 10.15 -11.07
CA GLU A 115 -28.32 10.69 -10.26
C GLU A 115 -27.85 11.19 -8.88
N GLY A 116 -26.61 10.89 -8.49
CA GLY A 116 -26.03 11.24 -7.18
C GLY A 116 -25.66 10.02 -6.35
N ILE A 117 -26.12 10.00 -5.10
CA ILE A 117 -25.81 8.94 -4.14
C ILE A 117 -26.53 7.66 -4.59
N ALA A 118 -25.76 6.60 -4.82
CA ALA A 118 -26.32 5.30 -5.24
C ALA A 118 -26.47 4.31 -4.09
N GLY A 119 -25.66 4.45 -3.05
CA GLY A 119 -25.66 3.60 -1.86
C GLY A 119 -24.40 3.79 -1.03
N VAL A 120 -24.43 3.30 0.21
CA VAL A 120 -23.29 3.39 1.13
C VAL A 120 -23.06 2.00 1.73
N GLY A 121 -21.89 1.43 1.47
CA GLY A 121 -21.45 0.17 2.06
C GLY A 121 -20.38 0.39 3.11
N ILE A 122 -20.25 -0.55 4.06
CA ILE A 122 -19.17 -0.59 5.03
C ILE A 122 -18.58 -1.99 5.13
N VAL A 123 -17.26 -2.08 5.28
CA VAL A 123 -16.55 -3.32 5.65
C VAL A 123 -15.77 -3.07 6.93
N TYR A 124 -15.84 -4.02 7.85
CA TYR A 124 -15.14 -3.96 9.14
C TYR A 124 -13.85 -4.78 9.11
N PRO A 125 -12.80 -4.37 9.84
CA PRO A 125 -11.59 -5.15 10.00
C PRO A 125 -11.88 -6.43 10.77
N LYS A 126 -11.82 -7.58 10.08
CA LYS A 126 -12.00 -8.91 10.65
C LYS A 126 -10.84 -9.82 10.26
N ALA A 127 -10.46 -10.72 11.16
CA ALA A 127 -9.39 -11.69 10.94
C ALA A 127 -9.56 -12.46 9.61
N GLU A 128 -10.77 -12.96 9.37
CA GLU A 128 -11.12 -13.69 8.15
C GLU A 128 -10.88 -12.87 6.86
N PHE A 129 -11.03 -11.54 6.89
CA PHE A 129 -10.80 -10.69 5.72
C PHE A 129 -9.32 -10.44 5.45
N PHE A 130 -8.49 -10.47 6.49
CA PHE A 130 -7.04 -10.41 6.30
C PHE A 130 -6.50 -11.73 5.76
N ASP A 131 -7.07 -12.85 6.18
CA ASP A 131 -6.75 -14.16 5.64
C ASP A 131 -7.19 -14.26 4.17
N LEU A 132 -8.34 -13.71 3.81
CA LEU A 132 -8.78 -13.53 2.42
C LEU A 132 -7.78 -12.72 1.57
N ALA A 133 -7.24 -11.62 2.11
CA ALA A 133 -6.22 -10.84 1.42
C ALA A 133 -4.93 -11.65 1.16
N THR A 134 -4.60 -12.55 2.09
CA THR A 134 -3.47 -13.49 1.93
C THR A 134 -3.75 -14.48 0.80
N GLU A 135 -4.94 -15.10 0.81
CA GLU A 135 -5.39 -16.02 -0.25
C GLU A 135 -5.37 -15.34 -1.63
N ALA A 136 -5.71 -14.06 -1.71
CA ALA A 136 -5.63 -13.27 -2.94
C ALA A 136 -4.19 -13.14 -3.47
N GLU A 137 -3.23 -12.81 -2.60
CA GLU A 137 -1.82 -12.76 -3.00
C GLU A 137 -1.30 -14.14 -3.44
N GLU A 138 -1.68 -15.21 -2.73
CA GLU A 138 -1.30 -16.59 -3.10
C GLU A 138 -1.82 -16.99 -4.48
N LEU A 139 -3.09 -16.70 -4.78
CA LEU A 139 -3.70 -17.01 -6.07
C LEU A 139 -3.07 -16.19 -7.21
N ASN A 140 -2.76 -14.92 -6.96
CA ASN A 140 -2.06 -14.07 -7.94
C ASN A 140 -0.69 -14.65 -8.29
N LEU A 141 0.08 -15.13 -7.29
CA LEU A 141 1.36 -15.80 -7.54
C LEU A 141 1.19 -17.16 -8.21
N ALA A 142 0.21 -17.96 -7.78
CA ALA A 142 -0.05 -19.28 -8.35
C ALA A 142 -0.36 -19.18 -9.86
N THR A 143 -1.06 -18.13 -10.30
CA THR A 143 -1.34 -17.87 -11.72
C THR A 143 -0.06 -17.71 -12.54
N LEU A 144 1.01 -17.14 -11.95
CA LEU A 144 2.30 -16.97 -12.60
C LEU A 144 3.16 -18.26 -12.57
N GLU A 145 2.82 -19.22 -11.71
CA GLU A 145 3.58 -20.45 -11.48
C GLU A 145 3.06 -21.65 -12.26
N THR A 146 1.79 -21.62 -12.67
CA THR A 146 1.15 -22.73 -13.36
C THR A 146 1.84 -23.04 -14.68
N LYS A 147 2.20 -24.32 -14.88
CA LYS A 147 2.90 -24.80 -16.09
C LYS A 147 1.98 -25.54 -17.07
N THR A 148 0.72 -25.78 -16.69
CA THR A 148 -0.25 -26.52 -17.48
C THR A 148 -1.57 -25.78 -17.51
N MET A 149 -2.29 -25.91 -18.63
CA MET A 149 -3.61 -25.29 -18.79
C MET A 149 -4.61 -25.76 -17.72
N ASP A 150 -4.52 -27.01 -17.28
CA ASP A 150 -5.46 -27.54 -16.28
C ASP A 150 -5.17 -26.99 -14.88
N ALA A 151 -3.89 -26.83 -14.51
CA ALA A 151 -3.53 -26.16 -13.26
C ALA A 151 -3.94 -24.68 -13.28
N GLU A 152 -3.75 -23.99 -14.41
CA GLU A 152 -4.19 -22.60 -14.58
C GLU A 152 -5.71 -22.47 -14.47
N LYS A 153 -6.49 -23.37 -15.10
CA LYS A 153 -7.96 -23.42 -14.92
C LYS A 153 -8.36 -23.57 -13.46
N ASP A 154 -7.65 -24.38 -12.68
CA ASP A 154 -7.95 -24.58 -11.26
C ASP A 154 -7.65 -23.34 -10.42
N VAL A 155 -6.54 -22.63 -10.69
CA VAL A 155 -6.25 -21.34 -10.05
C VAL A 155 -7.32 -20.30 -10.40
N LEU A 156 -7.72 -20.19 -11.66
CA LEU A 156 -8.77 -19.26 -12.09
C LEU A 156 -10.12 -19.58 -11.44
N ARG A 157 -10.49 -20.86 -11.30
CA ARG A 157 -11.70 -21.26 -10.57
C ARG A 157 -11.66 -20.80 -9.12
N ARG A 158 -10.53 -20.96 -8.43
CA ARG A 158 -10.35 -20.49 -7.05
C ARG A 158 -10.41 -18.96 -6.97
N SER A 159 -9.80 -18.27 -7.93
CA SER A 159 -9.89 -16.79 -8.03
C SER A 159 -11.33 -16.32 -8.15
N HIS A 160 -12.14 -16.95 -9.00
CA HIS A 160 -13.56 -16.59 -9.11
C HIS A 160 -14.36 -16.93 -7.84
N GLN A 161 -14.05 -18.03 -7.16
CA GLN A 161 -14.67 -18.33 -5.86
C GLN A 161 -14.33 -17.28 -4.80
N LEU A 162 -13.09 -16.79 -4.79
CA LEU A 162 -12.65 -15.70 -3.94
C LEU A 162 -13.39 -14.39 -4.26
N GLU A 163 -13.51 -14.04 -5.55
CA GLU A 163 -14.29 -12.87 -5.99
C GLU A 163 -15.75 -12.93 -5.55
N LEU A 164 -16.38 -14.11 -5.61
CA LEU A 164 -17.74 -14.30 -5.12
C LEU A 164 -17.84 -14.09 -3.60
N ARG A 165 -16.83 -14.55 -2.83
CA ARG A 165 -16.78 -14.30 -1.37
C ARG A 165 -16.66 -12.82 -1.06
N TYR A 166 -15.99 -12.03 -1.90
CA TYR A 166 -15.90 -10.58 -1.71
C TYR A 166 -17.23 -9.86 -1.81
N LEU A 167 -18.22 -10.40 -2.52
CA LEU A 167 -19.55 -9.78 -2.58
C LEU A 167 -20.27 -9.79 -1.22
N GLU A 168 -19.84 -10.65 -0.29
CA GLU A 168 -20.48 -10.89 1.00
C GLU A 168 -19.73 -10.23 2.18
N VAL A 169 -18.61 -9.52 1.94
CA VAL A 169 -17.80 -8.95 3.03
C VAL A 169 -18.35 -7.62 3.56
N GLY A 170 -19.09 -6.89 2.73
CA GLY A 170 -19.65 -5.59 3.05
C GLY A 170 -21.09 -5.68 3.56
N GLU A 171 -21.48 -4.75 4.42
CA GLU A 171 -22.87 -4.53 4.82
C GLU A 171 -23.33 -3.12 4.40
N GLU A 172 -24.63 -2.94 4.22
CA GLU A 172 -25.20 -1.61 3.97
C GLU A 172 -25.05 -0.74 5.23
N LEU A 173 -24.62 0.52 5.05
CA LEU A 173 -24.53 1.50 6.12
C LEU A 173 -25.66 2.53 5.99
N PRO A 174 -26.57 2.62 6.98
CA PRO A 174 -27.66 3.59 6.93
C PRO A 174 -27.15 5.03 6.86
N VAL A 175 -27.71 5.81 5.95
CA VAL A 175 -27.54 7.27 5.91
C VAL A 175 -28.59 7.90 6.81
N VAL A 176 -28.17 8.68 7.80
CA VAL A 176 -29.04 9.26 8.82
C VAL A 176 -29.09 10.79 8.73
N ASP A 177 -30.27 11.34 9.00
CA ASP A 177 -30.51 12.78 9.07
C ASP A 177 -30.02 13.33 10.42
N ARG A 178 -28.71 13.49 10.53
CA ARG A 178 -28.03 14.11 11.66
C ARG A 178 -27.09 15.19 11.14
N LYS A 179 -27.02 16.29 11.88
CA LYS A 179 -26.12 17.39 11.55
C LYS A 179 -24.66 16.93 11.70
N MET A 180 -23.84 17.16 10.67
CA MET A 180 -22.40 16.95 10.78
C MET A 180 -21.80 17.87 11.85
N GLN A 181 -20.96 17.28 12.70
CA GLN A 181 -20.17 18.01 13.68
C GLN A 181 -18.89 18.53 13.01
N PRO A 182 -18.41 19.71 13.42
CA PRO A 182 -17.14 20.22 12.93
C PRO A 182 -16.01 19.28 13.37
N TYR A 183 -15.11 18.98 12.45
CA TYR A 183 -13.86 18.31 12.78
C TYR A 183 -12.86 19.34 13.31
N GLU A 184 -12.44 19.15 14.57
CA GLU A 184 -11.30 19.89 15.10
C GLU A 184 -10.01 19.21 14.65
N GLN A 185 -9.20 19.94 13.88
CA GLN A 185 -7.97 19.38 13.32
C GLN A 185 -6.94 19.12 14.42
N HIS A 186 -6.81 17.86 14.82
CA HIS A 186 -5.82 17.40 15.78
C HIS A 186 -4.79 16.52 15.08
N ARG A 187 -3.76 17.14 14.50
CA ARG A 187 -2.62 16.38 13.95
C ARG A 187 -1.82 15.79 15.10
N ARG A 188 -1.77 14.46 15.15
CA ARG A 188 -0.91 13.77 16.12
C ARG A 188 0.54 13.85 15.67
N GLN A 189 1.43 13.97 16.64
CA GLN A 189 2.87 13.76 16.45
C GLN A 189 3.19 12.34 16.89
N GLY A 190 3.26 11.41 15.93
CA GLY A 190 3.73 10.06 16.16
C GLY A 190 5.25 9.94 16.12
N GLU A 191 5.76 8.96 16.85
CA GLU A 191 7.17 8.56 16.82
C GLU A 191 7.55 8.03 15.43
N LYS A 192 8.81 8.28 15.05
CA LYS A 192 9.40 7.68 13.86
C LYS A 192 9.85 6.26 14.19
N MET A 193 9.69 5.33 13.25
CA MET A 193 10.25 4.00 13.37
C MET A 193 11.79 4.07 13.38
N PRO A 194 12.46 3.13 14.07
CA PRO A 194 13.92 3.05 14.03
C PRO A 194 14.44 2.93 12.60
N ARG A 195 15.49 3.69 12.28
CA ARG A 195 16.15 3.69 10.97
C ARG A 195 17.59 3.27 11.20
N LYS A 196 17.95 2.08 10.74
CA LYS A 196 19.32 1.57 10.79
C LYS A 196 19.94 1.67 9.40
N ASP A 197 21.19 2.11 9.38
CA ASP A 197 21.96 2.18 8.14
C ASP A 197 22.38 0.78 7.71
N ILE A 198 22.13 0.45 6.46
CA ILE A 198 22.53 -0.79 5.83
C ILE A 198 23.87 -0.59 5.14
N GLN A 199 24.84 -1.45 5.45
CA GLN A 199 26.20 -1.38 4.93
C GLN A 199 26.53 -2.62 4.10
N SER A 200 25.96 -3.78 4.43
CA SER A 200 26.27 -5.04 3.76
C SER A 200 25.17 -6.08 3.92
N ILE A 201 25.22 -7.11 3.08
CA ILE A 201 24.35 -8.29 3.13
C ILE A 201 25.20 -9.56 3.17
N HIS A 202 24.72 -10.56 3.92
CA HIS A 202 25.39 -11.84 4.01
C HIS A 202 25.38 -12.58 2.66
N ALA A 203 26.55 -13.01 2.18
CA ALA A 203 26.75 -13.65 0.87
C ALA A 203 25.82 -14.86 0.67
N ARG A 204 25.68 -15.71 1.70
CA ARG A 204 24.78 -16.87 1.66
C ARG A 204 23.33 -16.48 1.42
N MET A 205 22.88 -15.34 1.95
CA MET A 205 21.52 -14.84 1.71
C MET A 205 21.36 -14.44 0.24
N ALA A 206 22.32 -13.68 -0.28
CA ALA A 206 22.30 -13.19 -1.65
C ALA A 206 22.34 -14.34 -2.65
N GLU A 207 23.25 -15.30 -2.45
CA GLU A 207 23.36 -16.52 -3.27
C GLU A 207 22.07 -17.34 -3.23
N SER A 208 21.47 -17.53 -2.05
CA SER A 208 20.22 -18.31 -1.93
C SER A 208 19.06 -17.68 -2.69
N LEU A 209 18.92 -16.35 -2.60
CA LEU A 209 17.92 -15.59 -3.37
C LEU A 209 18.17 -15.70 -4.87
N VAL A 210 19.41 -15.48 -5.32
CA VAL A 210 19.73 -15.55 -6.75
C VAL A 210 19.56 -16.97 -7.31
N ASN A 211 19.97 -18.00 -6.58
CA ASN A 211 19.74 -19.39 -6.97
C ASN A 211 18.24 -19.68 -7.13
N ARG A 212 17.41 -19.19 -6.19
CA ARG A 212 15.95 -19.35 -6.28
C ARG A 212 15.37 -18.58 -7.46
N SER A 213 15.83 -17.37 -7.73
CA SER A 213 15.44 -16.56 -8.90
C SER A 213 15.73 -17.29 -10.22
N VAL A 214 16.92 -17.88 -10.36
CA VAL A 214 17.30 -18.68 -11.54
C VAL A 214 16.42 -19.93 -11.68
N GLU A 215 16.10 -20.59 -10.57
CA GLU A 215 15.26 -21.80 -10.56
C GLU A 215 13.82 -21.53 -11.03
N ILE A 216 13.21 -20.42 -10.59
CA ILE A 216 11.81 -20.10 -10.92
C ILE A 216 11.63 -19.58 -12.36
N GLY A 217 12.70 -19.13 -13.00
CA GLY A 217 12.71 -18.70 -14.40
C GLY A 217 12.76 -17.18 -14.60
N GLN A 218 13.04 -16.77 -15.84
CA GLN A 218 13.29 -15.36 -16.19
C GLN A 218 12.07 -14.47 -15.95
N GLY A 219 12.31 -13.29 -15.37
CA GLY A 219 11.33 -12.21 -15.23
C GLY A 219 10.56 -12.21 -13.91
N ARG A 220 10.79 -13.17 -13.02
CA ARG A 220 10.22 -13.16 -11.66
C ARG A 220 11.26 -12.74 -10.64
N GLU A 221 10.86 -11.84 -9.76
CA GLU A 221 11.68 -11.50 -8.60
C GLU A 221 11.42 -12.51 -7.47
N VAL A 222 12.42 -12.75 -6.64
CA VAL A 222 12.24 -13.41 -5.35
C VAL A 222 12.59 -12.44 -4.24
N ALA A 223 11.92 -12.57 -3.11
CA ALA A 223 12.12 -11.72 -1.96
C ALA A 223 12.20 -12.53 -0.67
N ALA A 224 12.85 -11.97 0.34
CA ALA A 224 12.88 -12.47 1.70
C ALA A 224 12.97 -11.31 2.68
N ILE A 225 12.73 -11.59 3.95
CA ILE A 225 13.04 -10.67 5.03
C ILE A 225 14.39 -11.02 5.65
N GLY A 226 15.22 -10.01 5.81
CA GLY A 226 16.43 -10.06 6.62
C GLY A 226 16.31 -9.23 7.90
N LEU A 227 17.27 -9.38 8.80
CA LEU A 227 17.45 -8.53 9.98
C LEU A 227 18.79 -7.82 9.89
N VAL A 228 18.79 -6.51 10.13
CA VAL A 228 20.02 -5.73 10.24
C VAL A 228 20.55 -5.69 11.69
N ASP A 229 21.83 -6.00 11.85
CA ASP A 229 22.53 -5.92 13.13
C ASP A 229 22.97 -4.48 13.46
N ASP A 230 23.84 -4.30 14.45
CA ASP A 230 24.34 -2.96 14.83
C ASP A 230 25.52 -2.48 13.94
N ASN A 231 26.09 -3.36 13.12
CA ASN A 231 27.15 -3.04 12.16
C ASN A 231 26.59 -2.73 10.76
N GLY A 232 25.27 -2.80 10.58
CA GLY A 232 24.63 -2.62 9.27
C GLY A 232 24.71 -3.85 8.36
N MET A 233 24.95 -5.05 8.91
CA MET A 233 24.93 -6.32 8.18
C MET A 233 23.52 -6.92 8.18
N VAL A 234 22.99 -7.23 7.01
CA VAL A 234 21.71 -7.92 6.84
C VAL A 234 21.92 -9.43 6.82
N SER A 235 21.29 -10.14 7.76
CA SER A 235 21.29 -11.60 7.84
C SER A 235 19.90 -12.17 7.52
N PRO A 236 19.80 -13.41 6.99
CA PRO A 236 18.52 -14.07 6.74
C PRO A 236 17.65 -14.16 8.00
N TRP A 237 16.35 -13.91 7.87
CA TRP A 237 15.40 -14.13 8.95
C TRP A 237 14.13 -14.87 8.49
N GLY A 238 13.53 -14.44 7.38
CA GLY A 238 12.37 -15.10 6.78
C GLY A 238 12.72 -16.07 5.66
N GLU A 239 11.73 -16.88 5.26
CA GLU A 239 11.82 -17.76 4.09
C GLU A 239 11.82 -16.95 2.77
N ILE A 240 12.33 -17.57 1.71
CA ILE A 240 12.32 -16.99 0.36
C ILE A 240 10.95 -17.19 -0.25
N ILE A 241 10.34 -16.09 -0.70
CA ILE A 241 9.06 -16.05 -1.40
C ILE A 241 9.32 -15.66 -2.86
N ALA A 242 8.68 -16.38 -3.79
CA ALA A 242 8.66 -15.95 -5.18
C ALA A 242 7.66 -14.81 -5.35
N GLY A 243 8.11 -13.66 -5.85
CA GLY A 243 7.28 -12.50 -6.13
C GLY A 243 6.55 -12.60 -7.47
N GLY A 244 5.89 -11.50 -7.82
CA GLY A 244 5.31 -11.30 -9.13
C GLY A 244 6.31 -10.67 -10.11
N ILE A 245 5.81 -10.30 -11.30
CA ILE A 245 6.59 -9.49 -12.24
C ILE A 245 6.50 -8.02 -11.79
N GLY A 246 7.59 -7.48 -11.24
CA GLY A 246 7.68 -6.08 -10.82
C GLY A 246 6.94 -5.72 -9.53
N PHE A 247 6.61 -6.71 -8.68
CA PHE A 247 6.13 -6.44 -7.32
C PHE A 247 6.49 -7.55 -6.31
N VAL A 248 6.68 -7.14 -5.06
CA VAL A 248 6.86 -8.04 -3.90
C VAL A 248 5.55 -8.07 -3.09
N PRO A 249 4.91 -9.24 -2.90
CA PRO A 249 3.64 -9.38 -2.18
C PRO A 249 3.82 -9.07 -0.68
N ALA A 250 3.13 -8.05 -0.18
CA ALA A 250 3.40 -7.50 1.15
C ALA A 250 2.96 -8.44 2.28
N ARG A 251 1.89 -9.21 2.10
CA ARG A 251 1.45 -10.18 3.12
C ARG A 251 2.34 -11.41 3.08
N LEU A 252 2.58 -11.98 1.91
CA LEU A 252 3.39 -13.20 1.79
C LEU A 252 4.86 -12.99 2.18
N MET A 253 5.42 -11.82 1.88
CA MET A 253 6.75 -11.48 2.38
C MET A 253 6.78 -11.42 3.91
N ALA A 254 5.73 -10.88 4.56
CA ALA A 254 5.67 -10.88 6.01
C ALA A 254 5.41 -12.28 6.61
N SER A 255 4.61 -13.12 5.92
CA SER A 255 4.33 -14.50 6.36
C SER A 255 5.57 -15.37 6.38
N SER A 256 6.58 -15.04 5.56
CA SER A 256 7.85 -15.74 5.50
C SER A 256 8.69 -15.58 6.77
N ALA A 257 8.45 -14.52 7.56
CA ALA A 257 9.19 -14.24 8.79
C ALA A 257 8.39 -14.52 10.07
N PHE A 258 7.06 -14.44 10.03
CA PHE A 258 6.21 -14.70 11.19
C PHE A 258 4.75 -15.03 10.82
N ASN A 259 3.99 -15.55 11.78
CA ASN A 259 2.58 -15.87 11.58
C ASN A 259 1.69 -14.60 11.45
N ILE A 260 1.21 -14.36 10.23
CA ILE A 260 0.33 -13.23 9.87
C ILE A 260 -1.18 -13.51 10.01
N THR A 261 -1.60 -14.75 10.33
CA THR A 261 -3.02 -15.14 10.39
C THR A 261 -3.82 -14.18 11.27
N GLY A 262 -4.94 -13.73 10.73
CA GLY A 262 -5.89 -12.83 11.38
C GLY A 262 -5.34 -11.42 11.66
N LYS A 263 -4.24 -11.00 11.01
CA LYS A 263 -3.62 -9.67 11.22
C LYS A 263 -3.65 -8.84 9.95
N SER A 264 -4.01 -7.57 10.12
CA SER A 264 -3.95 -6.56 9.05
C SER A 264 -2.51 -6.18 8.70
N LEU A 265 -2.27 -5.69 7.48
CA LEU A 265 -0.97 -5.13 7.09
C LEU A 265 -0.51 -4.01 8.04
N ARG A 266 -1.42 -3.12 8.45
CA ARG A 266 -1.13 -2.12 9.50
C ARG A 266 -0.56 -2.79 10.75
N SER A 267 -1.21 -3.83 11.29
CA SER A 267 -0.76 -4.49 12.52
C SER A 267 0.55 -5.25 12.32
N ILE A 268 0.69 -5.96 11.20
CA ILE A 268 1.88 -6.72 10.81
C ILE A 268 3.11 -5.81 10.84
N TYR A 269 3.10 -4.72 10.05
CA TYR A 269 4.28 -3.89 9.87
C TYR A 269 4.55 -2.92 11.03
N SER A 270 3.52 -2.51 11.78
CA SER A 270 3.71 -1.59 12.90
C SER A 270 4.00 -2.25 14.25
N LYS A 271 3.46 -3.44 14.53
CA LYS A 271 3.53 -4.07 15.87
C LYS A 271 4.31 -5.37 15.92
N HIS A 272 4.25 -6.18 14.86
CA HIS A 272 4.76 -7.56 14.90
C HIS A 272 6.08 -7.75 14.16
N MET A 273 6.28 -7.03 13.06
CA MET A 273 7.53 -7.04 12.32
C MET A 273 8.65 -6.43 13.16
N ASP A 274 9.78 -7.13 13.29
CA ASP A 274 10.96 -6.59 13.99
C ASP A 274 11.34 -5.23 13.37
N PRO A 275 11.58 -4.18 14.18
CA PRO A 275 11.97 -2.87 13.66
C PRO A 275 13.30 -2.88 12.89
N ARG A 276 14.11 -3.93 13.01
CA ARG A 276 15.34 -4.18 12.24
C ARG A 276 15.09 -4.94 10.94
N ALA A 277 13.84 -5.22 10.59
CA ALA A 277 13.52 -5.92 9.35
C ALA A 277 13.94 -5.11 8.12
N VAL A 278 14.55 -5.81 7.17
CA VAL A 278 14.97 -5.30 5.87
C VAL A 278 14.36 -6.20 4.80
N ILE A 279 13.72 -5.59 3.80
CA ILE A 279 13.22 -6.33 2.65
C ILE A 279 14.40 -6.57 1.72
N VAL A 280 14.60 -7.81 1.28
CA VAL A 280 15.67 -8.15 0.33
C VAL A 280 15.03 -8.84 -0.86
N HIS A 281 15.30 -8.39 -2.08
CA HIS A 281 14.79 -9.02 -3.30
C HIS A 281 15.83 -9.04 -4.42
N THR A 282 15.54 -9.83 -5.46
CA THR A 282 16.41 -9.94 -6.65
C THR A 282 15.91 -9.07 -7.79
N HIS A 283 16.84 -8.49 -8.53
CA HIS A 283 16.61 -7.80 -9.80
C HIS A 283 17.23 -8.59 -10.96
N PRO A 284 16.47 -9.51 -11.59
CA PRO A 284 16.98 -10.31 -12.70
C PRO A 284 17.26 -9.42 -13.92
N GLY A 285 18.48 -9.53 -14.47
CA GLY A 285 18.93 -8.74 -15.62
C GLY A 285 19.54 -7.37 -15.27
N GLY A 286 19.43 -6.93 -14.02
CA GLY A 286 19.94 -5.64 -13.54
C GLY A 286 21.22 -5.76 -12.70
N SER A 287 21.73 -4.61 -12.25
CA SER A 287 22.81 -4.50 -11.24
C SER A 287 22.28 -4.31 -9.81
N GLY A 288 20.96 -4.39 -9.62
CA GLY A 288 20.30 -4.16 -8.35
C GLY A 288 19.94 -2.68 -8.13
N VAL A 289 19.89 -1.87 -9.18
CA VAL A 289 19.44 -0.47 -9.10
C VAL A 289 17.92 -0.44 -9.07
N MET A 290 17.38 0.17 -8.02
CA MET A 290 15.95 0.21 -7.77
C MET A 290 15.24 1.39 -8.44
N HIS A 291 13.95 1.17 -8.70
CA HIS A 291 13.01 2.16 -9.21
C HIS A 291 11.96 2.54 -8.15
N ILE A 292 11.11 3.49 -8.49
CA ILE A 292 10.06 4.03 -7.59
C ILE A 292 9.14 2.95 -6.99
N GLY A 293 8.89 1.85 -7.73
CA GLY A 293 8.10 0.72 -7.24
C GLY A 293 8.71 0.07 -5.99
N ASP A 294 10.04 -0.02 -5.91
CA ASP A 294 10.75 -0.62 -4.78
C ASP A 294 10.67 0.29 -3.55
N ALA A 295 10.79 1.60 -3.77
CA ALA A 295 10.56 2.57 -2.70
C ALA A 295 9.15 2.43 -2.12
N GLY A 296 8.14 2.26 -2.98
CA GLY A 296 6.76 1.96 -2.59
C GLY A 296 6.59 0.62 -1.88
N ALA A 297 7.31 -0.41 -2.29
CA ALA A 297 7.26 -1.74 -1.69
C ALA A 297 7.99 -1.87 -0.34
N GLY A 298 8.85 -0.90 0.01
CA GLY A 298 9.60 -0.89 1.26
C GLY A 298 9.53 0.44 2.01
N PRO A 299 10.51 1.34 1.85
CA PRO A 299 10.71 2.46 2.76
C PRO A 299 9.57 3.49 2.76
N ALA A 300 8.92 3.75 1.62
CA ALA A 300 7.82 4.71 1.54
C ALA A 300 6.55 4.20 2.24
N SER A 301 6.22 2.92 2.09
CA SER A 301 5.00 2.33 2.68
C SER A 301 5.22 1.81 4.08
N TRP A 302 6.26 1.01 4.30
CA TRP A 302 6.45 0.22 5.51
C TRP A 302 7.57 0.75 6.41
N GLY A 303 8.26 1.82 6.01
CA GLY A 303 9.38 2.37 6.78
C GLY A 303 10.54 1.40 6.92
N ARG A 304 10.61 0.36 6.08
CA ARG A 304 11.67 -0.65 6.07
C ARG A 304 12.63 -0.39 4.92
N PRO A 305 13.96 -0.47 5.14
CA PRO A 305 14.91 -0.48 4.03
C PRO A 305 14.61 -1.65 3.08
N ILE A 306 14.89 -1.44 1.80
CA ILE A 306 14.80 -2.47 0.77
C ILE A 306 16.14 -2.61 0.05
N VAL A 307 16.61 -3.85 -0.08
CA VAL A 307 17.89 -4.23 -0.72
C VAL A 307 17.57 -5.01 -1.99
N ALA A 308 18.11 -4.55 -3.12
CA ALA A 308 18.01 -5.25 -4.40
C ALA A 308 19.36 -5.90 -4.76
N ILE A 309 19.32 -7.19 -5.10
CA ILE A 309 20.47 -7.95 -5.59
C ILE A 309 20.34 -8.13 -7.10
N GLY A 310 21.20 -7.47 -7.86
CA GLY A 310 21.26 -7.63 -9.31
C GLY A 310 22.00 -8.89 -9.69
N HIS A 311 21.44 -9.66 -10.62
CA HIS A 311 22.12 -10.81 -11.19
C HIS A 311 21.80 -10.97 -12.68
N ASP A 312 22.66 -11.68 -13.40
CA ASP A 312 22.41 -12.00 -14.80
C ASP A 312 21.61 -13.30 -14.99
N LYS A 313 21.39 -13.69 -16.25
CA LYS A 313 20.64 -14.91 -16.61
C LYS A 313 21.27 -16.22 -16.13
N ASN A 314 22.55 -16.21 -15.78
CA ASN A 314 23.29 -17.37 -15.28
C ASN A 314 23.34 -17.40 -13.74
N GLY A 315 22.79 -16.39 -13.08
CA GLY A 315 22.87 -16.22 -11.63
C GLY A 315 24.16 -15.57 -11.15
N GLU A 316 24.95 -14.96 -12.05
CA GLU A 316 26.12 -14.20 -11.62
C GLU A 316 25.68 -12.87 -11.01
N ILE A 317 26.00 -12.66 -9.73
CA ILE A 317 25.68 -11.42 -9.01
C ILE A 317 26.49 -10.26 -9.59
N ARG A 318 25.81 -9.18 -9.93
CA ARG A 318 26.39 -7.95 -10.49
C ARG A 318 26.56 -6.83 -9.48
N GLY A 319 25.83 -6.88 -8.37
CA GLY A 319 25.87 -5.88 -7.31
C GLY A 319 24.66 -5.97 -6.38
N ALA A 320 24.73 -5.22 -5.28
CA ALA A 320 23.60 -5.01 -4.38
C ALA A 320 23.49 -3.53 -4.05
N THR A 321 22.27 -3.01 -4.03
CA THR A 321 22.00 -1.64 -3.57
C THR A 321 20.87 -1.62 -2.55
N VAL A 322 20.78 -0.55 -1.78
CA VAL A 322 19.74 -0.32 -0.76
C VAL A 322 19.05 1.02 -0.97
N LEU A 323 17.74 1.06 -0.73
CA LEU A 323 16.95 2.26 -0.50
C LEU A 323 16.52 2.31 0.96
N GLU A 324 16.84 3.41 1.62
CA GLU A 324 16.59 3.62 3.05
C GLU A 324 15.51 4.70 3.28
N PRO A 325 14.77 4.65 4.40
CA PRO A 325 13.73 5.63 4.74
C PRO A 325 14.35 6.99 5.12
N THR A 326 14.78 7.76 4.12
CA THR A 326 15.41 9.08 4.28
C THR A 326 14.43 10.23 4.08
N ALA A 327 14.77 11.42 4.59
CA ALA A 327 13.97 12.64 4.37
C ALA A 327 13.81 12.95 2.87
N SER A 328 14.85 12.73 2.07
CA SER A 328 14.81 12.91 0.61
C SER A 328 13.82 11.98 -0.06
N LEU A 329 13.78 10.71 0.35
CA LEU A 329 12.82 9.71 -0.16
C LEU A 329 11.37 10.17 0.08
N PHE A 330 11.06 10.63 1.30
CA PHE A 330 9.71 11.08 1.62
C PHE A 330 9.31 12.36 0.88
N LYS A 331 10.25 13.28 0.64
CA LYS A 331 10.01 14.46 -0.19
C LYS A 331 9.64 14.10 -1.62
N LEU A 332 10.32 13.11 -2.21
CA LEU A 332 9.97 12.62 -3.55
C LEU A 332 8.58 11.98 -3.57
N ALA A 333 8.21 11.24 -2.52
CA ALA A 333 6.87 10.64 -2.41
C ALA A 333 5.76 11.70 -2.28
N ASP A 334 6.00 12.75 -1.49
CA ASP A 334 5.07 13.89 -1.37
C ASP A 334 4.92 14.65 -2.71
N GLU A 335 6.04 14.85 -3.42
CA GLU A 335 6.04 15.51 -4.72
C GLU A 335 5.30 14.68 -5.79
N GLU A 336 5.49 13.36 -5.79
CA GLU A 336 4.81 12.45 -6.71
C GLU A 336 3.28 12.50 -6.53
N GLU A 337 2.78 12.43 -5.29
CA GLU A 337 1.34 12.57 -5.02
C GLU A 337 0.80 13.91 -5.51
N LYS A 338 1.54 15.00 -5.29
CA LYS A 338 1.16 16.33 -5.76
C LYS A 338 1.08 16.39 -7.29
N LEU A 339 2.05 15.83 -8.01
CA LEU A 339 2.03 15.79 -9.48
C LEU A 339 0.90 14.90 -10.01
N ASN A 340 0.58 13.80 -9.32
CA ASN A 340 -0.55 12.93 -9.65
C ASN A 340 -1.90 13.66 -9.58
N LEU A 341 -2.02 14.65 -8.68
CA LEU A 341 -3.19 15.51 -8.59
C LEU A 341 -3.17 16.61 -9.66
N GLN A 342 -2.03 17.27 -9.84
CA GLN A 342 -1.85 18.35 -10.82
C GLN A 342 -2.10 17.90 -12.27
N PHE A 343 -1.90 16.62 -12.57
CA PHE A 343 -2.20 16.06 -13.88
C PHE A 343 -3.63 16.37 -14.37
N PHE A 344 -4.60 16.38 -13.45
CA PHE A 344 -5.99 16.65 -13.79
C PHE A 344 -6.36 18.14 -13.83
N SER A 345 -5.43 19.01 -13.43
CA SER A 345 -5.60 20.47 -13.49
C SER A 345 -4.74 21.11 -14.57
N ALA A 346 -4.17 20.33 -15.49
CA ALA A 346 -3.43 20.86 -16.63
C ALA A 346 -4.43 21.37 -17.69
N ASP A 347 -4.33 22.65 -18.03
CA ASP A 347 -5.21 23.31 -19.01
C ASP A 347 -4.62 23.29 -20.42
N THR A 348 -3.32 23.00 -20.54
CA THR A 348 -2.59 22.98 -21.82
C THR A 348 -1.74 21.72 -21.99
N PRO A 349 -1.47 21.28 -23.23
CA PRO A 349 -0.54 20.19 -23.51
C PRO A 349 0.87 20.44 -22.95
N GLU A 350 1.31 21.70 -22.90
CA GLU A 350 2.61 22.11 -22.36
C GLU A 350 2.68 21.89 -20.84
N GLU A 351 1.62 22.24 -20.11
CA GLU A 351 1.51 21.97 -18.66
C GLU A 351 1.47 20.46 -18.39
N GLU A 352 0.67 19.70 -19.15
CA GLU A 352 0.61 18.24 -19.02
C GLU A 352 2.00 17.62 -19.29
N ALA A 353 2.68 18.06 -20.35
CA ALA A 353 4.02 17.61 -20.70
C ALA A 353 5.03 17.93 -19.58
N SER A 354 4.96 19.13 -18.98
CA SER A 354 5.79 19.52 -17.84
C SER A 354 5.60 18.58 -16.63
N ILE A 355 4.33 18.27 -16.29
CA ILE A 355 4.01 17.35 -15.19
C ILE A 355 4.54 15.94 -15.48
N ARG A 356 4.30 15.43 -16.70
CA ARG A 356 4.81 14.10 -17.11
C ARG A 356 6.34 14.04 -17.08
N ASN A 357 7.01 15.08 -17.56
CA ASN A 357 8.47 15.16 -17.56
C ASN A 357 9.01 15.20 -16.12
N ARG A 358 8.37 15.94 -15.21
CA ARG A 358 8.80 15.94 -13.80
C ARG A 358 8.57 14.58 -13.14
N LYS A 359 7.46 13.90 -13.43
CA LYS A 359 7.22 12.53 -12.95
C LYS A 359 8.31 11.55 -13.41
N LEU A 360 8.75 11.66 -14.67
CA LEU A 360 9.90 10.89 -15.17
C LEU A 360 11.20 11.28 -14.43
N GLY A 361 11.40 12.56 -14.16
CA GLY A 361 12.53 13.06 -13.36
C GLY A 361 12.54 12.50 -11.92
N ILE A 362 11.38 12.42 -11.26
CA ILE A 362 11.26 11.80 -9.92
C ILE A 362 11.71 10.34 -9.95
N ALA A 363 11.35 9.57 -10.98
CA ALA A 363 11.81 8.18 -11.11
C ALA A 363 13.35 8.08 -11.19
N GLN A 364 14.01 9.05 -11.84
CA GLN A 364 15.46 9.17 -11.86
C GLN A 364 16.03 9.61 -10.51
N ASP A 365 15.36 10.54 -9.82
CA ASP A 365 15.78 10.99 -8.48
C ASP A 365 15.72 9.83 -7.48
N TYR A 366 14.70 8.96 -7.53
CA TYR A 366 14.63 7.73 -6.73
C TYR A 366 15.80 6.79 -7.02
N THR A 367 16.14 6.61 -8.30
CA THR A 367 17.33 5.85 -8.70
C THR A 367 18.60 6.43 -8.05
N GLY A 368 18.70 7.76 -8.00
CA GLY A 368 19.81 8.48 -7.36
C GLY A 368 19.90 8.32 -5.84
N LEU A 369 18.85 7.83 -5.17
CA LEU A 369 18.87 7.50 -3.74
C LEU A 369 19.44 6.10 -3.45
N CYS A 370 19.66 5.27 -4.48
CA CYS A 370 20.20 3.93 -4.29
C CYS A 370 21.66 3.99 -3.81
N LYS A 371 21.95 3.35 -2.69
CA LYS A 371 23.30 3.23 -2.13
C LYS A 371 23.85 1.81 -2.37
N THR A 372 25.03 1.69 -2.98
CA THR A 372 25.71 0.39 -3.11
C THR A 372 26.09 -0.15 -1.73
N ILE A 373 25.90 -1.46 -1.52
CA ILE A 373 26.30 -2.16 -0.30
C ILE A 373 27.20 -3.36 -0.62
N GLU A 374 27.97 -3.82 0.35
CA GLU A 374 28.87 -4.96 0.18
C GLU A 374 28.14 -6.29 0.35
N ILE A 375 28.61 -7.33 -0.34
CA ILE A 375 28.18 -8.71 -0.15
C ILE A 375 29.31 -9.45 0.56
N LYS A 376 29.07 -9.95 1.77
CA LYS A 376 30.10 -10.43 2.71
C LYS A 376 29.89 -11.85 3.24
#